data_AF-A0AAW4JLM1-F1
#
_entry.id   AF-A0AAW4JLM1-F1
#
_cell.length_a   1.000
_cell.length_b   1.000
_cell.length_c   1.000
_cell.angle_alpha   90.00
_cell.angle_beta   90.00
_cell.angle_gamma   90.00
#
_symmetry.space_group_name_H-M   'P 1'
#
loop_
_entity.id
_entity.type
_entity.pdbx_description
1 polymer ?
#
loop_
_entity_poly.entity_id
_entity_poly.type
_entity_poly.pdbx_seq_one_letter_code
_entity_poly.pdbx_strand_id
1 'polypeptide(L)'
;MLARAWGITRSLAVYHGQPAKHRRARQLYGQFLSPGDLGFDIGAHVGGRVRTWRRLGARVVAVEPQPDCLRVLRLGFGRDADVMIEPTAVGARSGSARLELSSATPTVSTMSSSWIESVTADPSFAGVRWDRSVEVPVVTLDDLIERHGVPAFCKVDVEGFEVDVLAGLSRPVRGLSFEYLPPAHDAALAALELVERLGATAGGYRYNYSPVETMRFASDRWLDAAELVRLLETYRPAGRSGDVYARLAAS
;
A
#
# COMPACT_ATOMS: atom_id res chain seq x y z
N MET A 1 20.06 -11.78 14.27
CA MET A 1 20.54 -11.41 12.91
C MET A 1 20.06 -12.38 11.84
N LEU A 2 20.18 -13.70 12.04
CA LEU A 2 19.73 -14.73 11.08
C LEU A 2 18.24 -14.62 10.68
N ALA A 3 17.32 -14.46 11.65
CA ALA A 3 15.89 -14.33 11.36
C ALA A 3 15.55 -13.10 10.49
N ARG A 4 16.24 -11.97 10.70
CA ARG A 4 16.07 -10.73 9.91
C ARG A 4 16.53 -10.92 8.47
N ALA A 5 17.73 -11.49 8.30
CA ALA A 5 18.27 -11.79 6.97
C ALA A 5 17.37 -12.78 6.21
N TRP A 6 16.85 -13.81 6.92
CA TRP A 6 15.91 -14.77 6.36
C TRP A 6 14.60 -14.12 5.91
N GLY A 7 13.97 -13.31 6.77
CA GLY A 7 12.74 -12.57 6.46
C GLY A 7 12.88 -11.70 5.21
N ILE A 8 13.94 -10.90 5.14
CA ILE A 8 14.24 -10.07 3.96
C ILE A 8 14.49 -10.91 2.71
N THR A 9 15.26 -12.01 2.83
CA THR A 9 15.55 -12.89 1.69
C THR A 9 14.27 -13.54 1.14
N ARG A 10 13.39 -14.00 2.03
CA ARG A 10 12.06 -14.53 1.66
C ARG A 10 11.23 -13.47 0.95
N SER A 11 11.19 -12.25 1.47
CA SER A 11 10.50 -11.12 0.82
C SER A 11 11.05 -10.86 -0.58
N LEU A 12 12.37 -10.79 -0.75
CA LEU A 12 13.00 -10.61 -2.06
C LEU A 12 12.60 -11.73 -3.03
N ALA A 13 12.60 -12.99 -2.59
CA ALA A 13 12.18 -14.11 -3.43
C ALA A 13 10.71 -14.00 -3.86
N VAL A 14 9.80 -13.67 -2.93
CA VAL A 14 8.36 -13.53 -3.20
C VAL A 14 8.05 -12.36 -4.14
N TYR A 15 8.67 -11.20 -3.90
CA TYR A 15 8.34 -9.98 -4.64
C TYR A 15 9.17 -9.82 -5.92
N HIS A 16 10.33 -10.45 -6.07
CA HIS A 16 11.15 -10.35 -7.28
C HIS A 16 11.23 -11.63 -8.11
N GLY A 17 10.91 -12.80 -7.55
CA GLY A 17 11.08 -14.11 -8.19
C GLY A 17 9.90 -14.61 -9.06
N GLN A 18 8.89 -13.78 -9.33
CA GLN A 18 7.66 -14.21 -10.02
C GLN A 18 7.41 -13.46 -11.35
N PRO A 19 8.05 -13.84 -12.48
CA PRO A 19 7.95 -13.11 -13.75
C PRO A 19 6.53 -12.92 -14.28
N ALA A 20 5.67 -13.94 -14.14
CA ALA A 20 4.28 -13.85 -14.58
C ALA A 20 3.46 -12.85 -13.75
N LYS A 21 3.73 -12.74 -12.44
CA LYS A 21 3.14 -11.70 -11.58
C LYS A 21 3.61 -10.32 -12.02
N HIS A 22 4.91 -10.14 -12.29
CA HIS A 22 5.46 -8.88 -12.79
C HIS A 22 4.82 -8.39 -14.09
N ARG A 23 4.56 -9.29 -15.05
CA ARG A 23 3.86 -8.92 -16.29
C ARG A 23 2.44 -8.42 -16.02
N ARG A 24 1.68 -9.14 -15.19
CA ARG A 24 0.33 -8.73 -14.78
C ARG A 24 0.33 -7.41 -14.01
N ALA A 25 1.30 -7.23 -13.11
CA ALA A 25 1.48 -5.98 -12.37
C ALA A 25 1.74 -4.80 -13.29
N ARG A 26 2.60 -4.96 -14.31
CA ARG A 26 2.83 -3.90 -15.33
C ARG A 26 1.56 -3.58 -16.11
N GLN A 27 0.77 -4.59 -16.49
CA GLN A 27 -0.51 -4.37 -17.17
C GLN A 27 -1.53 -3.63 -16.29
N LEU A 28 -1.63 -4.02 -15.01
CA LEU A 28 -2.52 -3.38 -14.06
C LEU A 28 -2.10 -1.94 -13.80
N TYR A 29 -0.86 -1.71 -13.37
CA TYR A 29 -0.38 -0.37 -13.03
C TYR A 29 -0.23 0.55 -14.25
N GLY A 30 -0.04 -0.01 -15.45
CA GLY A 30 -0.03 0.76 -16.70
C GLY A 30 -1.37 1.42 -17.03
N GLN A 31 -2.46 1.06 -16.34
CA GLN A 31 -3.73 1.79 -16.42
C GLN A 31 -3.73 3.10 -15.62
N PHE A 32 -2.76 3.29 -14.71
CA PHE A 32 -2.66 4.46 -13.83
C PHE A 32 -1.38 5.26 -13.99
N LEU A 33 -0.31 4.65 -14.51
CA LEU A 33 1.02 5.26 -14.62
C LEU A 33 1.54 5.16 -16.06
N SER A 34 1.84 6.32 -16.63
CA SER A 34 2.56 6.50 -17.90
C SER A 34 4.03 6.89 -17.66
N PRO A 35 4.91 6.83 -18.67
CA PRO A 35 6.28 7.35 -18.53
C PRO A 35 6.29 8.81 -18.06
N GLY A 36 7.09 9.12 -17.03
CA GLY A 36 7.19 10.44 -16.41
C GLY A 36 6.17 10.73 -15.30
N ASP A 37 5.07 9.97 -15.23
CA ASP A 37 4.08 10.09 -14.15
C ASP A 37 4.72 9.80 -12.79
N LEU A 38 4.20 10.46 -11.76
CA LEU A 38 4.63 10.28 -10.38
C LEU A 38 3.76 9.23 -9.68
N GLY A 39 4.37 8.20 -9.09
CA GLY A 39 3.72 7.22 -8.23
C GLY A 39 4.19 7.33 -6.79
N PHE A 40 3.26 7.27 -5.83
CA PHE A 40 3.57 7.14 -4.40
C PHE A 40 3.36 5.69 -3.96
N ASP A 41 4.41 5.05 -3.46
CA ASP A 41 4.41 3.68 -2.94
C ASP A 41 4.53 3.77 -1.41
N ILE A 42 3.39 3.85 -0.72
CA ILE A 42 3.33 3.96 0.75
C ILE A 42 3.35 2.55 1.34
N GLY A 43 4.40 2.24 2.11
CA GLY A 43 4.72 0.87 2.51
C GLY A 43 5.50 0.13 1.42
N ALA A 44 6.55 0.78 0.88
CA ALA A 44 7.30 0.24 -0.26
C ALA A 44 8.03 -1.09 0.03
N HIS A 45 8.25 -1.41 1.31
CA HIS A 45 8.87 -2.64 1.79
C HIS A 45 10.19 -2.93 1.04
N VAL A 46 10.33 -4.07 0.36
CA VAL A 46 11.53 -4.42 -0.41
C VAL A 46 11.55 -3.87 -1.85
N GLY A 47 10.63 -2.97 -2.22
CA GLY A 47 10.62 -2.26 -3.50
C GLY A 47 10.04 -3.05 -4.67
N GLY A 48 9.09 -3.95 -4.41
CA GLY A 48 8.40 -4.71 -5.44
C GLY A 48 7.65 -3.80 -6.44
N ARG A 49 6.98 -2.77 -5.93
CA ARG A 49 6.18 -1.83 -6.74
C ARG A 49 7.06 -0.76 -7.36
N VAL A 50 8.02 -0.22 -6.61
CA VAL A 50 9.12 0.62 -7.15
C VAL A 50 9.70 0.01 -8.43
N ARG A 51 10.14 -1.26 -8.41
CA ARG A 51 10.68 -1.95 -9.62
C ARG A 51 9.69 -2.01 -10.77
N THR A 52 8.41 -2.25 -10.47
CA THR A 52 7.35 -2.41 -11.47
C THR A 52 7.04 -1.07 -12.14
N TRP A 53 6.92 0.00 -11.36
CA TRP A 53 6.60 1.34 -11.84
C TRP A 53 7.77 1.99 -12.56
N ARG A 54 9.01 1.78 -12.09
CA ARG A 54 10.21 2.18 -12.84
C ARG A 54 10.30 1.54 -14.22
N ARG A 55 9.88 0.28 -14.34
CA ARG A 55 9.75 -0.39 -15.65
C ARG A 55 8.63 0.16 -16.55
N LEU A 56 7.70 0.93 -16.01
CA LEU A 56 6.72 1.70 -16.79
C LEU A 56 7.24 3.10 -17.14
N GLY A 57 8.43 3.48 -16.67
CA GLY A 57 9.00 4.82 -16.85
C GLY A 57 8.48 5.86 -15.86
N ALA A 58 7.73 5.46 -14.83
CA ALA A 58 7.21 6.38 -13.82
C ALA A 58 8.33 6.83 -12.86
N ARG A 59 8.21 8.03 -12.30
CA ARG A 59 8.97 8.48 -11.12
C ARG A 59 8.29 7.94 -9.87
N VAL A 60 9.06 7.59 -8.84
CA VAL A 60 8.53 6.90 -7.65
C VAL A 60 9.01 7.55 -6.37
N VAL A 61 8.07 7.96 -5.51
CA VAL A 61 8.35 8.23 -4.09
C VAL A 61 8.03 6.95 -3.33
N ALA A 62 9.08 6.28 -2.84
CA ALA A 62 8.99 5.06 -2.05
C ALA A 62 9.08 5.42 -0.57
N VAL A 63 7.97 5.28 0.16
CA VAL A 63 7.88 5.62 1.58
C VAL A 63 7.96 4.34 2.40
N GLU A 64 8.95 4.25 3.28
CA GLU A 64 9.21 3.05 4.07
C GLU A 64 9.89 3.41 5.40
N PRO A 65 9.24 3.21 6.55
CA PRO A 65 9.83 3.52 7.86
C PRO A 65 10.75 2.41 8.40
N GLN A 66 10.61 1.15 7.96
CA GLN A 66 11.33 0.01 8.52
C GLN A 66 12.82 0.03 8.12
N PRO A 67 13.76 0.06 9.09
CA PRO A 67 15.19 0.21 8.79
C PRO A 67 15.80 -0.87 7.88
N ASP A 68 15.33 -2.11 7.98
CA ASP A 68 15.85 -3.22 7.17
C ASP A 68 15.36 -3.14 5.72
N CYS A 69 14.10 -2.78 5.50
CA CYS A 69 13.54 -2.52 4.18
C CYS A 69 14.16 -1.28 3.52
N LEU A 70 14.39 -0.22 4.29
CA LEU A 70 15.12 0.96 3.83
C LEU A 70 16.53 0.64 3.30
N ARG A 71 17.26 -0.28 3.95
CA ARG A 71 18.57 -0.72 3.44
C ARG A 71 18.42 -1.40 2.08
N VAL A 72 17.42 -2.26 1.92
CA VAL A 72 17.14 -2.94 0.64
C VAL A 72 16.78 -1.93 -0.44
N LEU A 73 15.89 -0.99 -0.15
CA LEU A 73 15.49 0.07 -1.08
C LEU A 73 16.69 0.92 -1.52
N ARG A 74 17.54 1.36 -0.57
CA ARG A 74 18.74 2.16 -0.87
C ARG A 74 19.75 1.39 -1.71
N LEU A 75 19.95 0.10 -1.44
CA LEU A 75 20.84 -0.75 -2.23
C LEU A 75 20.29 -0.99 -3.65
N GLY A 76 18.98 -1.22 -3.79
CA GLY A 76 18.34 -1.53 -5.06
C GLY A 76 18.07 -0.33 -5.95
N PHE A 77 17.74 0.82 -5.37
CA PHE A 77 17.21 1.98 -6.09
C PHE A 77 17.87 3.32 -5.73
N GLY A 78 18.77 3.38 -4.75
CA GLY A 78 19.35 4.65 -4.28
C GLY A 78 20.26 5.37 -5.28
N ARG A 79 20.52 4.79 -6.45
CA ARG A 79 21.23 5.42 -7.57
C ARG A 79 20.33 5.78 -8.76
N ASP A 80 19.04 5.47 -8.68
CA ASP A 80 18.05 5.82 -9.70
C ASP A 80 17.52 7.22 -9.41
N ALA A 81 17.80 8.18 -10.30
CA ALA A 81 17.43 9.58 -10.12
C ALA A 81 15.90 9.81 -10.13
N ASP A 82 15.13 8.84 -10.64
CA ASP A 82 13.66 8.89 -10.65
C ASP A 82 13.04 8.16 -9.45
N VAL A 83 13.84 7.73 -8.46
CA VAL A 83 13.36 7.11 -7.22
C VAL A 83 13.79 7.96 -6.01
N MET A 84 12.81 8.50 -5.30
CA MET A 84 13.00 9.19 -4.02
C MET A 84 12.61 8.22 -2.90
N ILE A 85 13.50 8.02 -1.93
CA ILE A 85 13.25 7.14 -0.79
C ILE A 85 13.00 8.00 0.45
N GLU A 86 11.79 7.93 0.99
CA GLU A 86 11.36 8.66 2.19
C GLU A 86 11.39 7.72 3.40
N PRO A 87 12.34 7.90 4.34
CA PRO A 87 12.47 7.06 5.53
C PRO A 87 11.50 7.50 6.63
N THR A 88 10.22 7.63 6.29
CA THR A 88 9.14 8.08 7.16
C THR A 88 7.97 7.11 7.08
N ALA A 89 7.11 7.13 8.09
CA ALA A 89 5.76 6.60 7.98
C ALA A 89 4.80 7.68 7.47
N VAL A 90 3.59 7.28 7.09
CA VAL A 90 2.52 8.21 6.70
C VAL A 90 1.34 8.03 7.64
N GLY A 91 0.67 9.12 8.00
CA GLY A 91 -0.51 9.10 8.85
C GLY A 91 -1.33 10.38 8.75
N ALA A 92 -2.32 10.52 9.62
CA ALA A 92 -3.29 11.62 9.57
C ALA A 92 -2.69 12.98 9.94
N ARG A 93 -1.58 12.98 10.68
CA ARG A 93 -0.86 14.18 11.15
C ARG A 93 0.64 13.90 11.19
N SER A 94 1.44 14.92 10.93
CA SER A 94 2.89 14.84 11.05
C SER A 94 3.30 14.74 12.54
N GLY A 95 4.39 14.04 12.83
CA GLY A 95 4.85 13.78 14.19
C GLY A 95 5.83 12.62 14.28
N SER A 96 5.76 11.87 15.37
CA SER A 96 6.44 10.58 15.52
C SER A 96 5.44 9.51 15.94
N ALA A 97 5.72 8.26 15.59
CA ALA A 97 4.95 7.12 16.02
C ALA A 97 5.83 5.90 16.24
N ARG A 98 5.32 4.95 17.01
CA ARG A 98 5.98 3.70 17.29
C ARG A 98 5.58 2.67 16.24
N LEU A 99 6.57 2.14 15.52
CA LEU A 99 6.42 1.06 14.55
C LEU A 99 6.81 -0.27 15.22
N GLU A 100 5.86 -1.19 15.28
CA GLU A 100 6.08 -2.56 15.74
C GLU A 100 6.64 -3.41 14.59
N LEU A 101 7.74 -4.11 14.84
CA LEU A 101 8.51 -4.83 13.83
C LEU A 101 8.44 -6.34 14.05
N SER A 102 8.10 -7.07 12.98
CA SER A 102 8.30 -8.51 12.94
C SER A 102 9.59 -8.85 12.19
N SER A 103 10.63 -9.27 12.92
CA SER A 103 11.93 -9.58 12.33
C SER A 103 11.88 -10.75 11.34
N ALA A 104 11.04 -11.75 11.59
CA ALA A 104 10.92 -12.95 10.75
C ALA A 104 9.93 -12.80 9.59
N THR A 105 8.97 -11.89 9.73
CA THR A 105 7.94 -11.61 8.73
C THR A 105 7.86 -10.09 8.51
N PRO A 106 8.86 -9.46 7.87
CA PRO A 106 8.93 -8.00 7.78
C PRO A 106 7.70 -7.32 7.18
N THR A 107 6.98 -8.03 6.30
CA THR A 107 5.75 -7.55 5.64
C THR A 107 4.70 -7.07 6.65
N VAL A 108 4.52 -7.73 7.79
CA VAL A 108 3.44 -7.42 8.75
C VAL A 108 3.85 -6.39 9.82
N SER A 109 4.94 -5.65 9.59
CA SER A 109 5.35 -4.58 10.52
C SER A 109 4.36 -3.42 10.42
N THR A 110 3.86 -2.93 11.55
CA THR A 110 2.71 -2.00 11.56
C THR A 110 2.82 -0.96 12.68
N MET A 111 2.13 0.17 12.51
CA MET A 111 1.89 1.16 13.56
C MET A 111 0.56 0.94 14.30
N SER A 112 -0.23 -0.05 13.89
CA SER A 112 -1.58 -0.30 14.39
C SER A 112 -1.60 -1.41 15.44
N SER A 113 -1.65 -1.04 16.72
CA SER A 113 -1.78 -2.02 17.82
C SER A 113 -3.08 -2.80 17.75
N SER A 114 -4.19 -2.16 17.36
CA SER A 114 -5.49 -2.82 17.19
C SER A 114 -5.48 -3.81 16.03
N TRP A 115 -4.72 -3.54 14.97
CA TRP A 115 -4.53 -4.50 13.90
C TRP A 115 -3.79 -5.74 14.38
N ILE A 116 -2.70 -5.59 15.14
CA ILE A 116 -1.97 -6.72 15.76
C ILE A 116 -2.93 -7.59 16.57
N GLU A 117 -3.78 -6.98 17.41
CA GLU A 117 -4.79 -7.70 18.19
C GLU A 117 -5.79 -8.45 17.31
N SER A 118 -6.25 -7.81 16.23
CA SER A 118 -7.23 -8.41 15.30
C SER A 118 -6.66 -9.60 14.53
N VAL A 119 -5.42 -9.50 14.02
CA VAL A 119 -4.82 -10.55 13.20
C VAL A 119 -4.25 -11.68 14.04
N THR A 120 -3.85 -11.43 15.29
CA THR A 120 -3.39 -12.50 16.21
C THR A 120 -4.50 -13.52 16.50
N ALA A 121 -5.77 -13.14 16.36
CA ALA A 121 -6.89 -14.06 16.47
C ALA A 121 -7.06 -14.99 15.25
N ASP A 122 -6.43 -14.67 14.11
CA ASP A 122 -6.50 -15.46 12.88
C ASP A 122 -5.39 -16.55 12.87
N PRO A 123 -5.74 -17.84 12.65
CA PRO A 123 -4.77 -18.94 12.61
C PRO A 123 -3.64 -18.75 11.59
N SER A 124 -3.86 -17.99 10.51
CA SER A 124 -2.83 -17.69 9.51
C SER A 124 -1.67 -16.85 10.06
N PHE A 125 -1.86 -16.17 11.20
CA PHE A 125 -0.86 -15.35 11.88
C PHE A 125 -0.28 -16.01 13.14
N ALA A 126 -0.66 -17.26 13.47
CA ALA A 126 -0.25 -17.93 14.73
C ALA A 126 1.28 -18.07 14.94
N GLY A 127 2.10 -17.89 13.90
CA GLY A 127 3.56 -17.89 13.97
C GLY A 127 4.22 -16.51 13.91
N VAL A 128 3.45 -15.44 13.76
CA VAL A 128 3.95 -14.06 13.64
C VAL A 128 4.24 -13.51 15.03
N ARG A 129 5.36 -12.81 15.18
CA ARG A 129 5.75 -12.12 16.41
C ARG A 129 6.27 -10.73 16.07
N TRP A 130 5.81 -9.72 16.80
CA TRP A 130 6.38 -8.39 16.82
C TRP A 130 7.39 -8.34 17.97
N ASP A 131 8.65 -8.55 17.64
CA ASP A 131 9.74 -8.78 18.60
C ASP A 131 10.53 -7.50 18.92
N ARG A 132 10.29 -6.41 18.21
CA ARG A 132 10.98 -5.13 18.37
C ARG A 132 10.05 -3.97 18.03
N SER A 133 10.39 -2.79 18.51
CA SER A 133 9.77 -1.54 18.10
C SER A 133 10.81 -0.47 17.84
N VAL A 134 10.44 0.53 17.03
CA VAL A 134 11.27 1.70 16.74
C VAL A 134 10.38 2.93 16.61
N GLU A 135 10.85 4.07 17.09
CA GLU A 135 10.18 5.34 16.84
C GLU A 135 10.58 5.86 15.45
N VAL A 136 9.58 6.26 14.66
CA VAL A 136 9.76 6.73 13.28
C VAL A 136 9.05 8.06 13.07
N PRO A 137 9.61 8.96 12.26
CA PRO A 137 8.92 10.19 11.86
C PRO A 137 7.69 9.84 11.01
N VAL A 138 6.62 10.60 11.22
CA VAL A 138 5.35 10.50 10.49
C VAL A 138 5.14 11.80 9.74
N VAL A 139 4.72 11.69 8.48
CA VAL A 139 4.30 12.81 7.62
C VAL A 139 2.89 12.54 7.10
N THR A 140 2.23 13.55 6.55
CA THR A 140 0.93 13.36 5.87
C THR A 140 1.12 13.07 4.38
N LEU A 141 0.07 12.58 3.70
CA LEU A 141 0.09 12.49 2.24
C LEU A 141 0.17 13.89 1.61
N ASP A 142 -0.45 14.90 2.23
CA ASP A 142 -0.33 16.29 1.80
C ASP A 142 1.12 16.81 1.89
N ASP A 143 1.86 16.49 2.96
CA ASP A 143 3.28 16.85 3.10
C ASP A 143 4.14 16.22 1.99
N LEU A 144 3.79 15.00 1.56
CA LEU A 144 4.46 14.33 0.44
C LEU A 144 4.10 14.99 -0.90
N ILE A 145 2.83 15.37 -1.09
CA ILE A 145 2.37 16.10 -2.28
C ILE A 145 3.05 17.46 -2.38
N GLU A 146 3.20 18.18 -1.27
CA GLU A 146 3.87 19.48 -1.24
C GLU A 146 5.34 19.36 -1.66
N ARG A 147 6.04 18.32 -1.18
CA ARG A 147 7.47 18.10 -1.46
C ARG A 147 7.74 17.57 -2.86
N HIS A 148 6.92 16.64 -3.35
CA HIS A 148 7.22 15.85 -4.56
C HIS A 148 6.27 16.11 -5.74
N GLY A 149 5.15 16.79 -5.49
CA GLY A 149 4.06 16.98 -6.43
C GLY A 149 2.94 15.96 -6.27
N VAL A 150 1.82 16.21 -6.96
CA VAL A 150 0.63 15.35 -6.91
C VAL A 150 0.90 14.04 -7.68
N PRO A 151 0.72 12.86 -7.06
CA PRO A 151 0.91 11.60 -7.76
C PRO A 151 -0.24 11.32 -8.72
N ALA A 152 0.11 10.71 -9.84
CA ALA A 152 -0.83 10.07 -10.76
C ALA A 152 -1.46 8.80 -10.15
N PHE A 153 -0.72 8.11 -9.27
CA PHE A 153 -1.19 6.94 -8.55
C PHE A 153 -0.58 6.85 -7.15
N CYS A 154 -1.40 6.62 -6.13
CA CYS A 154 -0.94 6.44 -4.74
C CYS A 154 -1.35 5.06 -4.22
N LYS A 155 -0.39 4.17 -3.99
CA LYS A 155 -0.64 2.88 -3.33
C LYS A 155 -0.44 3.03 -1.83
N VAL A 156 -1.41 2.58 -1.04
CA VAL A 156 -1.36 2.51 0.41
C VAL A 156 -1.44 1.04 0.85
N ASP A 157 -0.41 0.57 1.53
CA ASP A 157 -0.32 -0.82 2.03
C ASP A 157 0.58 -0.80 3.26
N VAL A 158 -0.05 -0.53 4.40
CA VAL A 158 0.63 -0.21 5.66
C VAL A 158 0.12 -1.07 6.82
N GLU A 159 -0.50 -2.20 6.49
CA GLU A 159 -0.90 -3.26 7.38
C GLU A 159 -1.76 -2.74 8.55
N GLY A 160 -2.92 -2.18 8.21
CA GLY A 160 -3.93 -1.76 9.19
C GLY A 160 -3.85 -0.30 9.63
N PHE A 161 -3.11 0.54 8.90
CA PHE A 161 -3.03 1.99 9.12
C PHE A 161 -3.55 2.82 7.92
N GLU A 162 -4.28 2.18 7.00
CA GLU A 162 -4.78 2.76 5.75
C GLU A 162 -5.70 3.96 6.00
N VAL A 163 -6.57 3.86 7.01
CA VAL A 163 -7.52 4.93 7.39
C VAL A 163 -6.77 6.20 7.80
N ASP A 164 -5.75 6.06 8.65
CA ASP A 164 -4.93 7.19 9.10
C ASP A 164 -4.11 7.79 7.96
N VAL A 165 -3.52 6.97 7.08
CA VAL A 165 -2.83 7.47 5.87
C VAL A 165 -3.78 8.29 5.01
N LEU A 166 -4.97 7.76 4.70
CA LEU A 166 -5.96 8.41 3.85
C LEU A 166 -6.57 9.66 4.50
N ALA A 167 -6.68 9.71 5.83
CA ALA A 167 -7.10 10.90 6.56
C ALA A 167 -6.09 12.06 6.47
N GLY A 168 -4.82 11.77 6.14
CA GLY A 168 -3.77 12.76 5.88
C GLY A 168 -3.74 13.30 4.44
N LEU A 169 -4.74 12.99 3.61
CA LEU A 169 -4.89 13.50 2.25
C LEU A 169 -6.09 14.46 2.21
N SER A 170 -5.87 15.71 1.82
CA SER A 170 -6.95 16.72 1.76
C SER A 170 -7.53 16.92 0.35
N ARG A 171 -6.89 16.34 -0.67
CA ARG A 171 -7.28 16.52 -2.08
C ARG A 171 -7.36 15.20 -2.84
N PRO A 172 -8.26 15.07 -3.81
CA PRO A 172 -8.33 13.88 -4.64
C PRO A 172 -7.06 13.70 -5.49
N VAL A 173 -6.68 12.46 -5.74
CA VAL A 173 -5.59 12.05 -6.64
C VAL A 173 -6.17 11.21 -7.78
N ARG A 174 -5.52 11.20 -8.94
CA ARG A 174 -6.10 10.57 -10.15
C ARG A 174 -6.46 9.09 -9.94
N GLY A 175 -5.64 8.36 -9.20
CA GLY A 175 -5.96 7.01 -8.74
C GLY A 175 -5.22 6.66 -7.46
N LEU A 176 -5.78 5.73 -6.71
CA LEU A 176 -5.17 5.20 -5.50
C LEU A 176 -5.54 3.73 -5.29
N SER A 177 -4.84 3.05 -4.40
CA SER A 177 -5.28 1.76 -3.87
C SER A 177 -5.01 1.65 -2.38
N PHE A 178 -5.81 0.85 -1.69
CA PHE A 178 -5.61 0.49 -0.28
C PHE A 178 -5.87 -1.00 -0.06
N GLU A 179 -5.17 -1.59 0.91
CA GLU A 179 -5.35 -3.00 1.23
C GLU A 179 -6.73 -3.29 1.85
N TYR A 180 -7.29 -4.43 1.48
CA TYR A 180 -8.48 -5.03 2.08
C TYR A 180 -8.10 -6.37 2.72
N LEU A 181 -8.33 -6.45 4.04
CA LEU A 181 -8.20 -7.67 4.83
C LEU A 181 -9.57 -8.06 5.38
N PRO A 182 -10.07 -9.29 5.14
CA PRO A 182 -11.37 -9.74 5.65
C PRO A 182 -11.55 -9.63 7.18
N PRO A 183 -10.52 -9.89 8.01
CA PRO A 183 -10.60 -9.64 9.46
C PRO A 183 -10.77 -8.16 9.81
N ALA A 184 -10.25 -7.24 9.00
CA ALA A 184 -10.31 -5.79 9.20
C ALA A 184 -11.35 -5.11 8.27
N HIS A 185 -12.48 -5.80 8.03
CA HIS A 185 -13.50 -5.35 7.06
C HIS A 185 -14.00 -3.92 7.33
N ASP A 186 -14.31 -3.59 8.59
CA ASP A 186 -14.85 -2.28 8.96
C ASP A 186 -13.82 -1.16 8.74
N ALA A 187 -12.53 -1.42 8.94
CA ALA A 187 -11.46 -0.47 8.64
C ALA A 187 -11.37 -0.19 7.13
N ALA A 188 -11.53 -1.20 6.29
CA ALA A 188 -11.56 -1.01 4.85
C ALA A 188 -12.80 -0.24 4.37
N LEU A 189 -13.96 -0.41 5.02
CA LEU A 189 -15.14 0.42 4.75
C LEU A 189 -14.91 1.89 5.18
N ALA A 190 -14.27 2.13 6.32
CA ALA A 190 -13.90 3.47 6.75
C ALA A 190 -12.90 4.14 5.77
N ALA A 191 -11.94 3.38 5.24
CA ALA A 191 -11.04 3.83 4.18
C ALA A 191 -11.81 4.19 2.90
N LEU A 192 -12.77 3.35 2.48
CA LEU A 192 -13.64 3.63 1.34
C LEU A 192 -14.44 4.93 1.53
N GLU A 193 -15.01 5.17 2.71
CA GLU A 193 -15.73 6.40 3.01
C GLU A 193 -14.85 7.66 2.91
N LEU A 194 -13.58 7.58 3.36
CA LEU A 194 -12.62 8.67 3.18
C LEU A 194 -12.38 8.96 1.69
N VAL A 195 -12.19 7.91 0.89
CA VAL A 195 -11.96 8.04 -0.55
C VAL A 195 -13.19 8.63 -1.26
N GLU A 196 -14.40 8.22 -0.90
CA GLU A 196 -15.64 8.80 -1.42
C GLU A 196 -15.75 10.29 -1.09
N ARG A 197 -15.42 10.69 0.15
CA ARG A 197 -15.40 12.12 0.54
C ARG A 197 -14.40 12.94 -0.28
N LEU A 198 -13.21 12.39 -0.56
CA LEU A 198 -12.23 13.03 -1.42
C LEU A 198 -12.76 13.20 -2.85
N GLY A 199 -13.41 12.17 -3.38
CA GLY A 199 -13.95 12.15 -4.74
C GLY A 199 -15.16 13.04 -4.94
N ALA A 200 -15.93 13.35 -3.90
CA ALA A 200 -17.15 14.15 -3.97
C ALA A 200 -16.94 15.53 -4.62
N THR A 201 -15.72 16.08 -4.52
CA THR A 201 -15.35 17.37 -5.12
C THR A 201 -14.76 17.27 -6.53
N ALA A 202 -14.55 16.05 -7.05
CA ALA A 202 -13.83 15.78 -8.30
C ALA A 202 -14.51 14.71 -9.19
N GLY A 203 -15.84 14.66 -9.19
CA GLY A 203 -16.62 13.77 -10.06
C GLY A 203 -16.83 12.34 -9.51
N GLY A 204 -16.35 12.05 -8.30
CA GLY A 204 -16.46 10.76 -7.65
C GLY A 204 -15.40 9.75 -8.09
N TYR A 205 -15.22 8.70 -7.29
CA TYR A 205 -14.36 7.58 -7.65
C TYR A 205 -15.18 6.42 -8.22
N ARG A 206 -14.50 5.63 -9.04
CA ARG A 206 -14.92 4.29 -9.42
C ARG A 206 -13.91 3.28 -8.93
N TYR A 207 -14.39 2.09 -8.61
CA TYR A 207 -13.64 1.10 -7.88
C TYR A 207 -13.46 -0.21 -8.62
N ASN A 208 -12.41 -0.93 -8.26
CA ASN A 208 -12.25 -2.34 -8.57
C ASN A 208 -11.47 -3.03 -7.45
N TYR A 209 -11.49 -4.35 -7.43
CA TYR A 209 -10.82 -5.15 -6.41
C TYR A 209 -9.90 -6.17 -7.06
N SER A 210 -8.66 -6.29 -6.60
CA SER A 210 -7.76 -7.38 -6.99
C SER A 210 -7.63 -8.34 -5.81
N PRO A 211 -8.21 -9.56 -5.86
CA PRO A 211 -8.06 -10.53 -4.79
C PRO A 211 -6.62 -11.02 -4.74
N VAL A 212 -6.09 -11.03 -3.54
CA VAL A 212 -4.72 -11.39 -3.17
C VAL A 212 -3.76 -10.58 -4.05
N GLU A 213 -2.59 -11.10 -4.34
CA GLU A 213 -1.63 -10.47 -5.23
C GLU A 213 -1.77 -10.99 -6.67
N THR A 214 -3.01 -11.24 -7.12
CA THR A 214 -3.27 -11.79 -8.47
C THR A 214 -2.97 -10.78 -9.59
N MET A 215 -2.96 -9.49 -9.26
CA MET A 215 -2.80 -8.38 -10.21
C MET A 215 -3.83 -8.43 -11.34
N ARG A 216 -5.06 -8.85 -11.00
CA ARG A 216 -6.21 -8.93 -11.90
C ARG A 216 -7.42 -8.40 -11.18
N PHE A 217 -8.19 -7.56 -11.86
CA PHE A 217 -9.44 -7.07 -11.33
C PHE A 217 -10.50 -8.17 -11.26
N ALA A 218 -11.29 -8.16 -10.19
CA ALA A 218 -12.38 -9.07 -9.93
C ALA A 218 -13.62 -8.75 -10.77
N SER A 219 -13.72 -7.52 -11.27
CA SER A 219 -14.81 -7.05 -12.13
C SER A 219 -14.26 -6.53 -13.46
N ASP A 220 -14.92 -6.88 -14.57
CA ASP A 220 -14.58 -6.37 -15.91
C ASP A 220 -14.94 -4.88 -16.07
N ARG A 221 -15.88 -4.39 -15.25
CA ARG A 221 -16.27 -2.99 -15.19
C ARG A 221 -15.87 -2.37 -13.86
N TRP A 222 -15.62 -1.08 -13.89
CA TRP A 222 -15.43 -0.31 -12.67
C TRP A 222 -16.77 -0.09 -11.96
N LEU A 223 -16.76 -0.27 -10.66
CA LEU A 223 -17.92 -0.30 -9.77
C LEU A 223 -18.12 1.06 -9.08
N ASP A 224 -19.33 1.35 -8.66
CA ASP A 224 -19.55 2.37 -7.62
C ASP A 224 -19.24 1.82 -6.21
N ALA A 225 -19.29 2.68 -5.19
CA ALA A 225 -18.98 2.28 -3.82
C ALA A 225 -19.95 1.21 -3.28
N ALA A 226 -21.24 1.33 -3.57
CA ALA A 226 -22.25 0.37 -3.09
C ALA A 226 -22.05 -1.02 -3.73
N GLU A 227 -21.70 -1.05 -5.01
CA GLU A 227 -21.32 -2.26 -5.74
C GLU A 227 -20.03 -2.89 -5.20
N LEU A 228 -19.02 -2.08 -4.90
CA LEU A 228 -17.79 -2.56 -4.27
C LEU A 228 -18.08 -3.21 -2.92
N VAL A 229 -18.89 -2.59 -2.07
CA VAL A 229 -19.23 -3.14 -0.74
C VAL A 229 -19.85 -4.53 -0.89
N ARG A 230 -20.86 -4.69 -1.76
CA ARG A 230 -21.48 -6.00 -2.05
C ARG A 230 -20.47 -7.03 -2.56
N LEU A 231 -19.50 -6.59 -3.37
CA LEU A 231 -18.42 -7.46 -3.84
C LEU A 231 -17.56 -7.92 -2.65
N LEU A 232 -17.10 -7.00 -1.80
CA LEU A 232 -16.25 -7.32 -0.65
C LEU A 232 -16.96 -8.24 0.36
N GLU A 233 -18.26 -8.05 0.59
CA GLU A 233 -19.10 -8.95 1.39
C GLU A 233 -19.11 -10.39 0.84
N THR A 234 -19.01 -10.57 -0.48
CA THR A 234 -18.92 -11.91 -1.09
C THR A 234 -17.54 -12.54 -0.88
N TYR A 235 -16.47 -11.73 -0.88
CA TYR A 235 -15.10 -12.21 -0.68
C TYR A 235 -14.74 -12.42 0.80
N ARG A 236 -15.40 -11.71 1.73
CA ARG A 236 -15.13 -11.75 3.16
C ARG A 236 -15.17 -13.17 3.74
N PRO A 237 -16.22 -13.99 3.51
CA PRO A 237 -16.27 -15.36 4.04
C PRO A 237 -15.19 -16.28 3.48
N ALA A 238 -14.68 -15.99 2.28
CA ALA A 238 -13.64 -16.77 1.64
C ALA A 238 -12.22 -16.45 2.14
N GLY A 239 -12.07 -15.49 3.07
CA GLY A 239 -10.76 -15.11 3.62
C GLY A 239 -9.79 -14.54 2.59
N ARG A 240 -10.29 -14.05 1.46
CA ARG A 240 -9.45 -13.51 0.38
C ARG A 240 -9.18 -12.04 0.64
N SER A 241 -8.00 -11.73 1.18
CA SER A 241 -7.42 -10.39 1.17
C SER A 241 -7.13 -9.92 -0.25
N GLY A 242 -6.80 -8.64 -0.44
CA GLY A 242 -6.44 -8.06 -1.72
C GLY A 242 -6.34 -6.54 -1.65
N ASP A 243 -6.32 -5.88 -2.80
CA ASP A 243 -6.28 -4.42 -2.89
C ASP A 243 -7.56 -3.88 -3.52
N VAL A 244 -8.14 -2.85 -2.92
CA VAL A 244 -9.16 -2.00 -3.56
C VAL A 244 -8.43 -0.92 -4.36
N TYR A 245 -8.79 -0.78 -5.62
CA TYR A 245 -8.30 0.27 -6.51
C TYR A 245 -9.41 1.28 -6.76
N ALA A 246 -9.08 2.56 -6.66
CA ALA A 246 -9.96 3.67 -6.98
C ALA A 246 -9.34 4.51 -8.10
N ARG A 247 -10.18 4.98 -9.03
CA ARG A 247 -9.81 6.01 -10.02
C ARG A 247 -10.88 7.08 -10.07
N LEU A 248 -10.48 8.34 -10.22
CA LEU A 248 -11.46 9.40 -10.44
C LEU A 248 -12.24 9.09 -11.72
N ALA A 249 -13.56 9.30 -11.67
CA ALA A 249 -14.37 9.29 -12.88
C ALA A 249 -13.85 10.40 -13.80
N ALA A 250 -13.61 10.08 -15.08
CA ALA A 250 -13.30 11.11 -16.06
C ALA A 250 -14.45 12.13 -16.08
N SER A 251 -14.09 13.41 -15.98
CA SER A 251 -15.03 14.52 -16.21
C SER A 251 -15.52 14.52 -17.65
#